data_AF-A0A1G3YFY6-F1
#
_entry.id   AF-A0A1G3YFY6-F1
#
_cell.length_a   1.000
_cell.length_b   1.000
_cell.length_c   1.000
_cell.angle_alpha   90.00
_cell.angle_beta   90.00
_cell.angle_gamma   90.00
#
_symmetry.space_group_name_H-M   'P 1'
#
loop_
_entity.id
_entity.type
_entity.pdbx_description
1 polymer ?
#
loop_
_entity_poly.entity_id
_entity_poly.type
_entity_poly.pdbx_seq_one_letter_code
_entity_poly.pdbx_strand_id
1 'polypeptide(L)'
;MTILQTPTFARAVKRLHPNQKADLDAAVRLLLEAPEAGELKKGDLAGIRVYKFRISNQITLLAYTYVERILMFTLLALGAHENFYRDIK
;
A
#
# COMPACT_ATOMS: atom_id res chain seq x y z
N MET A 1 2.83 14.72 9.14
CA MET A 1 2.15 13.56 8.52
C MET A 1 2.55 12.32 9.29
N THR A 2 1.58 11.57 9.79
CA THR A 2 1.81 10.37 10.61
C THR A 2 1.69 9.14 9.71
N ILE A 3 2.74 8.30 9.67
CA ILE A 3 2.75 7.07 8.89
C ILE A 3 2.59 5.90 9.84
N LEU A 4 1.54 5.11 9.65
CA LEU A 4 1.27 3.88 10.39
C LEU A 4 1.42 2.70 9.44
N GLN A 5 1.82 1.55 9.97
CA GLN A 5 1.91 0.31 9.21
C GLN A 5 1.32 -0.84 10.02
N THR A 6 0.59 -1.72 9.35
CA THR A 6 0.08 -2.94 9.99
C THR A 6 1.16 -4.01 10.09
N PRO A 7 0.99 -5.00 10.98
CA PRO A 7 1.86 -6.17 11.02
C PRO A 7 1.89 -6.94 9.70
N THR A 8 0.77 -6.99 8.96
CA THR A 8 0.66 -7.66 7.66
C THR A 8 1.57 -6.99 6.63
N PHE A 9 1.52 -5.66 6.54
CA PHE A 9 2.44 -4.90 5.68
C PHE A 9 3.89 -5.12 6.09
N ALA A 10 4.23 -4.99 7.38
CA ALA A 10 5.60 -5.16 7.85
C ALA A 10 6.17 -6.57 7.53
N ARG A 11 5.35 -7.62 7.65
CA ARG A 11 5.73 -8.98 7.26
C ARG A 11 5.98 -9.12 5.76
N ALA A 12 5.17 -8.48 4.91
CA ALA A 12 5.37 -8.48 3.47
C ALA A 12 6.68 -7.76 3.09
N VAL A 13 6.94 -6.58 3.65
CA VAL A 13 8.17 -5.82 3.41
C VAL A 13 9.42 -6.57 3.87
N LYS A 14 9.33 -7.32 4.99
CA LYS A 14 10.44 -8.14 5.48
C LYS A 14 10.88 -9.21 4.47
N ARG A 15 9.97 -9.69 3.62
CA ARG A 15 10.25 -10.72 2.59
C ARG A 15 10.83 -10.14 1.30
N LEU A 16 10.86 -8.82 1.14
CA LEU A 16 11.41 -8.17 -0.04
C LEU A 16 12.94 -8.13 -0.03
N HIS A 17 13.53 -8.35 -1.20
CA HIS A 17 14.95 -8.12 -1.43
C HIS A 17 15.28 -6.62 -1.45
N PRO A 18 16.55 -6.22 -1.27
CA PRO A 18 16.95 -4.80 -1.19
C PRO A 18 16.53 -3.97 -2.42
N ASN A 19 16.63 -4.53 -3.61
CA ASN A 19 16.17 -3.90 -4.87
C ASN A 19 14.65 -3.67 -4.86
N GLN A 20 13.88 -4.65 -4.39
CA GLN A 20 12.43 -4.55 -4.29
C GLN A 20 11.97 -3.53 -3.25
N LYS A 21 12.74 -3.37 -2.17
CA LYS A 21 12.48 -2.33 -1.17
C LYS A 21 12.68 -0.93 -1.75
N ALA A 22 13.67 -0.73 -2.62
CA ALA A 22 13.87 0.55 -3.29
C ALA A 22 12.66 0.92 -4.18
N ASP A 23 12.12 -0.05 -4.92
CA ASP A 23 10.88 0.15 -5.72
C ASP A 23 9.69 0.52 -4.82
N LEU A 24 9.54 -0.16 -3.68
CA LEU A 24 8.50 0.13 -2.69
C LEU A 24 8.66 1.52 -2.08
N ASP A 25 9.88 1.91 -1.69
CA ASP A 25 10.20 3.22 -1.13
C ASP A 25 9.81 4.34 -2.10
N ALA A 26 10.12 4.17 -3.39
CA ALA A 26 9.74 5.12 -4.43
C ALA A 26 8.21 5.25 -4.56
N ALA A 27 7.51 4.11 -4.56
CA ALA A 27 6.04 4.09 -4.61
C ALA A 27 5.41 4.76 -3.38
N VAL A 28 5.93 4.48 -2.18
CA VAL A 28 5.43 5.10 -0.94
C VAL A 28 5.67 6.61 -0.97
N ARG A 29 6.85 7.09 -1.38
CA ARG A 29 7.12 8.54 -1.52
C ARG A 29 6.11 9.22 -2.44
N LEU A 30 5.84 8.62 -3.60
CA LEU A 30 4.83 9.13 -4.53
C LEU A 30 3.44 9.20 -3.88
N LEU A 31 3.05 8.20 -3.09
CA LEU A 31 1.77 8.19 -2.39
C LEU A 31 1.70 9.17 -1.21
N LEU A 32 2.83 9.52 -0.60
CA LEU A 32 2.87 10.56 0.43
C LEU A 32 2.62 11.94 -0.17
N GLU A 33 3.09 12.19 -1.40
CA GLU A 33 2.86 13.43 -2.14
C GLU A 33 1.49 13.47 -2.83
N ALA A 34 1.06 12.33 -3.38
CA ALA A 34 -0.20 12.17 -4.11
C ALA A 34 -1.00 10.96 -3.58
N PRO A 35 -1.60 11.05 -2.37
CA PRO A 35 -2.38 9.97 -1.77
C PRO A 35 -3.66 9.64 -2.55
N GLU A 36 -4.02 10.45 -3.54
CA GLU A 36 -5.13 10.20 -4.46
C GLU A 36 -4.77 9.28 -5.63
N ALA A 37 -3.49 8.98 -5.85
CA ALA A 37 -3.02 8.12 -6.94
C ALA A 37 -3.48 6.65 -6.81
N GLY A 38 -3.91 6.23 -5.62
CA GLY A 38 -4.52 4.92 -5.42
C GLY A 38 -6.03 4.94 -5.66
N GLU A 39 -6.53 3.87 -6.26
CA GLU A 39 -7.96 3.69 -6.53
C GLU A 39 -8.72 3.47 -5.22
N LEU A 40 -9.64 4.39 -4.90
CA LEU A 40 -10.53 4.25 -3.75
C LEU A 40 -11.53 3.11 -3.99
N LYS A 41 -11.52 2.12 -3.10
CA LYS A 41 -12.45 1.00 -3.14
C LYS A 41 -13.80 1.38 -2.51
N LYS A 42 -14.85 0.71 -2.98
CA LYS A 42 -16.25 0.85 -2.53
C LYS A 42 -16.73 -0.48 -1.93
N GLY A 43 -17.87 -0.48 -1.24
CA GLY A 43 -18.44 -1.67 -0.60
C GLY A 43 -17.74 -2.02 0.72
N ASP A 44 -17.50 -3.30 1.00
CA ASP A 44 -16.80 -3.77 2.22
C ASP A 44 -15.43 -3.11 2.44
N LEU A 45 -14.76 -2.66 1.37
CA LEU A 45 -13.44 -2.02 1.41
C LEU A 45 -13.51 -0.49 1.34
N ALA A 46 -14.66 0.10 1.66
CA ALA A 46 -14.84 1.56 1.65
C ALA A 46 -13.81 2.25 2.55
N GLY A 47 -13.11 3.24 2.01
CA GLY A 47 -12.05 3.98 2.71
C GLY A 47 -10.64 3.43 2.52
N ILE A 48 -10.50 2.25 1.88
CA ILE A 48 -9.21 1.70 1.47
C ILE A 48 -8.90 2.14 0.04
N ARG A 49 -7.68 2.63 -0.18
CA ARG A 49 -7.11 2.90 -1.50
C ARG A 49 -6.14 1.79 -1.87
N VAL A 50 -6.15 1.42 -3.14
CA VAL A 50 -5.22 0.43 -3.69
C VAL A 50 -4.39 1.07 -4.78
N TYR A 51 -3.08 1.09 -4.59
CA TYR A 51 -2.12 1.54 -5.60
C TYR A 51 -1.47 0.35 -6.28
N LYS A 52 -1.49 0.34 -7.61
CA LYS A 52 -0.92 -0.72 -8.45
C LYS A 52 0.37 -0.22 -9.08
N PHE A 53 1.47 -0.91 -8.82
CA PHE A 53 2.80 -0.56 -9.33
C PHE A 53 3.59 -1.83 -9.63
N ARG A 54 4.80 -1.69 -10.16
CA ARG A 54 5.69 -2.83 -10.41
C ARG A 54 6.87 -2.78 -9.45
N ILE A 55 7.19 -3.94 -8.89
CA ILE A 55 8.42 -4.18 -8.12
C ILE A 55 9.20 -5.24 -8.89
N SER A 56 10.42 -4.93 -9.33
CA SER A 56 11.27 -5.90 -10.07
C SER A 56 10.51 -6.69 -11.17
N ASN A 57 9.76 -5.95 -12.00
CA ASN A 57 8.92 -6.47 -13.10
C ASN A 57 7.68 -7.30 -12.69
N GLN A 58 7.36 -7.41 -11.41
CA GLN A 58 6.14 -8.05 -10.90
C GLN A 58 5.10 -7.00 -10.49
N ILE A 59 3.86 -7.17 -10.97
CA ILE A 59 2.73 -6.32 -10.56
C ILE A 59 2.44 -6.55 -9.09
N THR A 60 2.51 -5.47 -8.32
CA THR A 60 2.27 -5.46 -6.87
C THR A 60 1.20 -4.43 -6.53
N LEU A 61 0.37 -4.78 -5.55
CA LEU A 61 -0.68 -3.93 -5.00
C LEU A 61 -0.30 -3.49 -3.59
N LEU A 62 -0.51 -2.21 -3.30
CA LEU A 62 -0.38 -1.62 -1.97
C LEU A 62 -1.73 -1.09 -1.52
N ALA A 63 -2.27 -1.65 -0.43
CA ALA A 63 -3.45 -1.15 0.24
C ALA A 63 -3.04 -0.13 1.30
N TYR A 64 -3.70 1.01 1.31
CA TYR A 64 -3.50 2.03 2.33
C TYR A 64 -4.78 2.82 2.61
N THR A 65 -4.82 3.51 3.74
CA THR A 65 -5.82 4.53 4.02
C THR A 65 -5.13 5.87 4.19
N TYR A 66 -5.81 6.93 3.77
CA TYR A 66 -5.34 8.29 3.95
C TYR A 66 -6.46 9.12 4.57
N VAL A 67 -6.17 9.74 5.72
CA VAL A 67 -7.09 10.62 6.43
C VAL A 67 -6.52 12.03 6.42
N GLU A 68 -6.98 12.83 5.46
CA GLU A 68 -6.50 14.19 5.23
C GLU A 68 -6.62 15.09 6.47
N ARG A 69 -7.76 15.02 7.18
CA ARG A 69 -8.04 15.84 8.38
C ARG A 69 -6.96 15.76 9.46
N ILE A 70 -6.33 14.59 9.62
CA ILE A 70 -5.29 14.34 10.63
C ILE A 70 -3.93 14.01 10.00
N LEU A 71 -3.80 14.18 8.68
CA LEU A 71 -2.60 13.85 7.90
C LEU A 71 -2.05 12.45 8.25
N MET A 72 -2.93 11.46 8.35
CA MET A 72 -2.59 10.09 8.72
C MET A 72 -2.59 9.19 7.49
N PHE A 73 -1.50 8.46 7.28
CA PHE A 73 -1.32 7.52 6.19
C PHE A 73 -1.05 6.14 6.77
N THR A 74 -1.97 5.19 6.55
CA THR A 74 -1.85 3.83 7.09
C THR A 74 -1.58 2.84 5.98
N LEU A 75 -0.43 2.18 6.03
CA LEU A 75 -0.04 1.09 5.14
C LEU A 75 -0.67 -0.22 5.65
N LEU A 76 -1.62 -0.76 4.89
CA LEU A 76 -2.43 -1.91 5.32
C LEU A 76 -1.86 -3.25 4.86
N ALA A 77 -1.54 -3.38 3.57
CA ALA A 77 -1.08 -4.64 3.00
C ALA A 77 -0.29 -4.41 1.71
N LEU A 78 0.64 -5.31 1.42
CA LEU A 78 1.44 -5.31 0.19
C LEU A 78 1.49 -6.74 -0.36
N GLY A 79 1.14 -6.94 -1.63
CA GLY A 79 1.17 -8.27 -2.24
C GLY A 79 0.70 -8.33 -3.69
N ALA A 80 0.69 -9.54 -4.24
CA ALA A 80 0.20 -9.82 -5.59
C ALA A 80 -1.33 -10.02 -5.63
N HIS A 81 -1.92 -9.85 -6.82
CA HIS A 81 -3.36 -9.69 -7.06
C HIS A 81 -4.28 -10.77 -6.45
N GLU A 82 -3.89 -12.05 -6.44
CA GLU A 82 -4.80 -13.15 -6.04
C GLU A 82 -5.11 -13.21 -4.54
N ASN A 83 -4.11 -13.03 -3.67
CA ASN A 83 -4.30 -13.13 -2.22
C ASN A 83 -4.56 -11.77 -1.55
N PHE A 84 -4.28 -10.67 -2.25
CA PHE A 84 -4.39 -9.32 -1.71
C PHE A 84 -5.81 -8.96 -1.27
N TYR A 85 -6.84 -9.34 -2.04
CA TYR A 85 -8.23 -9.02 -1.69
C TYR A 85 -8.80 -9.88 -0.54
N ARG A 86 -8.19 -11.04 -0.27
CA ARG A 86 -8.56 -11.90 0.87
C ARG A 86 -8.05 -11.34 2.19
N ASP A 87 -6.83 -10.80 2.22
CA ASP A 87 -6.20 -10.27 3.44
C ASP A 87 -6.75 -8.89 3.85
N ILE A 88 -7.41 -8.17 2.93
CA ILE A 88 -7.99 -6.84 3.19
C ILE A 88 -9.49 -6.86 3.49
N LYS A 89 -10.18 -7.99 3.28
CA LYS A 89 -11.61 -8.14 3.60
C LYS A 89 -11.80 -8.70 5.02
#